data_AF-A0A6L9G7V4-F1
#
_entry.id   AF-A0A6L9G7V4-F1
#
_cell.length_a   1.000
_cell.length_b   1.000
_cell.length_c   1.000
_cell.angle_alpha   90.00
_cell.angle_beta   90.00
_cell.angle_gamma   90.00
#
_symmetry.space_group_name_H-M   'P 1'
#
loop_
_entity.id
_entity.type
_entity.pdbx_description
1 polymer ?
#
loop_
_entity_poly.entity_id
_entity_poly.type
_entity_poly.pdbx_seq_one_letter_code
_entity_poly.pdbx_strand_id
1 'polypeptide(L)'
;MPALAKLAAKLKMLHAPDSRDKSKVYVVYAKQRSPFASLEYIEPIIAVMANERNCYALQEMYPDAEVSWEARRVQDAGDSAMTEAEILYLTHTTLLPYDMDANGNPVYGIMESPIPEALYCSRETAEREAPDRYLQEVRVGEVDLGGVGELLE
;
A
#
# COMPACT_ATOMS: atom_id res chain seq x y z
N MET A 1 36.97 -5.82 -14.47
CA MET A 1 35.71 -6.33 -13.88
C MET A 1 35.65 -5.88 -12.43
N PRO A 2 34.80 -4.91 -12.03
CA PRO A 2 34.67 -4.53 -10.63
C PRO A 2 33.79 -5.53 -9.90
N ALA A 3 34.29 -6.00 -8.76
CA ALA A 3 33.75 -7.09 -7.98
C ALA A 3 32.39 -6.78 -7.33
N LEU A 4 31.54 -7.81 -7.28
CA LEU A 4 30.23 -7.91 -6.62
C LEU A 4 30.19 -7.32 -5.19
N ALA A 5 31.34 -7.20 -4.52
CA ALA A 5 31.49 -6.55 -3.23
C ALA A 5 31.07 -5.05 -3.21
N LYS A 6 31.22 -4.30 -4.32
CA LYS A 6 30.79 -2.90 -4.39
C LYS A 6 29.27 -2.74 -4.48
N LEU A 7 28.57 -3.75 -5.03
CA LEU A 7 27.10 -3.76 -5.10
C LEU A 7 26.48 -4.03 -3.72
N ALA A 8 27.05 -4.97 -2.96
CA ALA A 8 26.61 -5.25 -1.59
C ALA A 8 26.85 -4.06 -0.62
N ALA A 9 27.93 -3.30 -0.81
CA ALA A 9 28.20 -2.09 -0.01
C ALA A 9 27.23 -0.93 -0.34
N LYS A 10 26.80 -0.80 -1.60
CA LYS A 10 25.73 0.15 -1.98
C LYS A 10 24.39 -0.22 -1.34
N LEU A 11 24.04 -1.51 -1.31
CA LEU A 11 22.85 -2.04 -0.63
C LEU A 11 22.86 -1.83 0.89
N LYS A 12 24.02 -1.86 1.54
CA LYS A 12 24.13 -1.58 2.98
C LYS A 12 24.05 -0.10 3.36
N MET A 13 24.47 0.81 2.47
CA MET A 13 24.29 2.26 2.70
C MET A 13 22.88 2.77 2.35
N LEU A 14 22.03 1.92 1.77
CA LEU A 14 20.64 2.23 1.41
C LEU A 14 19.67 2.18 2.61
N HIS A 15 20.15 1.82 3.81
CA HIS A 15 19.37 1.61 5.04
C HIS A 15 19.40 2.80 6.01
N ALA A 16 19.58 4.03 5.54
CA ALA A 16 19.37 5.20 6.39
C ALA A 16 17.93 5.72 6.17
N PRO A 17 16.93 5.26 6.94
CA PRO A 17 15.61 5.88 6.92
C PRO A 17 15.77 7.33 7.37
N ASP A 18 15.17 8.24 6.61
CA ASP A 18 15.12 9.65 6.96
C ASP A 18 14.34 9.77 8.29
N SER A 19 15.04 10.14 9.36
CA SER A 19 14.65 9.86 10.74
C SER A 19 13.52 10.76 11.28
N ARG A 20 12.72 11.38 10.41
CA ARG A 20 11.79 12.45 10.79
C ARG A 20 10.33 12.04 10.91
N ASP A 21 9.92 10.87 10.40
CA ASP A 21 8.63 10.25 10.75
C ASP A 21 8.71 8.74 10.52
N LYS A 22 9.02 7.99 11.59
CA LYS A 22 9.17 6.54 11.54
C LYS A 22 7.85 5.79 11.27
N SER A 23 6.72 6.45 11.51
CA SER A 23 5.36 5.93 11.27
C SER A 23 4.76 6.39 9.94
N LYS A 24 5.57 6.92 9.02
CA LYS A 24 5.10 7.39 7.71
C LYS A 24 5.26 6.31 6.66
N VAL A 25 4.21 6.12 5.87
CA VAL A 25 4.19 5.28 4.67
C VAL A 25 3.67 6.09 3.49
N TYR A 26 3.78 5.52 2.29
CA TYR A 26 3.32 6.13 1.04
C TYR A 26 2.33 5.19 0.39
N VAL A 27 1.07 5.60 0.31
CA VAL A 27 0.01 4.88 -0.40
C VAL A 27 0.15 5.23 -1.87
N VAL A 28 0.36 4.23 -2.72
CA VAL A 28 0.67 4.40 -4.14
C VAL A 28 -0.54 4.00 -4.97
N TYR A 29 -0.88 4.83 -5.94
CA TYR A 29 -1.99 4.64 -6.87
C TYR A 29 -1.45 4.54 -8.29
N ALA A 30 -2.16 3.83 -9.17
CA ALA A 30 -1.89 3.90 -10.60
C ALA A 30 -3.19 4.02 -11.39
N LYS A 31 -3.21 5.01 -12.27
CA LYS A 31 -4.34 5.20 -13.16
C LYS A 31 -4.31 4.18 -14.28
N GLN A 32 -5.43 3.53 -14.46
CA GLN A 32 -5.63 2.51 -15.48
C GLN A 32 -7.04 2.58 -16.06
N ARG A 33 -7.25 1.96 -17.22
CA ARG A 33 -8.58 1.94 -17.84
C ARG A 33 -9.57 1.23 -16.95
N SER A 34 -10.74 1.81 -16.82
CA SER A 34 -11.79 1.21 -15.99
C SER A 34 -12.33 -0.06 -16.65
N PRO A 35 -12.53 -1.15 -15.89
CA PRO A 35 -13.35 -2.27 -16.32
C PRO A 35 -14.85 -1.92 -16.29
N PHE A 36 -15.24 -0.83 -15.64
CA PHE A 36 -16.63 -0.39 -15.53
C PHE A 36 -17.01 0.50 -16.71
N ALA A 37 -18.06 0.12 -17.45
CA ALA A 37 -18.50 0.85 -18.64
C ALA A 37 -18.93 2.31 -18.37
N SER A 38 -19.24 2.64 -17.11
CA SER A 38 -19.62 3.98 -16.66
C SER A 38 -18.44 4.92 -16.43
N LEU A 39 -17.21 4.41 -16.43
CA LEU A 39 -15.99 5.16 -16.10
C LEU A 39 -14.93 4.96 -17.17
N GLU A 40 -14.14 5.99 -17.43
CA GLU A 40 -13.02 5.88 -18.38
C GLU A 40 -11.78 5.28 -17.72
N TYR A 41 -11.52 5.66 -16.46
CA TYR A 41 -10.36 5.23 -15.68
C TYR A 41 -10.74 4.92 -14.24
N ILE A 42 -9.88 4.15 -13.58
CA ILE A 42 -9.82 3.92 -12.13
C ILE A 42 -8.39 4.16 -11.65
N GLU A 43 -8.23 4.43 -10.37
CA GLU A 43 -6.96 4.66 -9.67
C GLU A 43 -6.94 3.86 -8.36
N PRO A 44 -6.83 2.52 -8.43
CA PRO A 44 -6.73 1.68 -7.23
C PRO A 44 -5.42 1.92 -6.49
N ILE A 45 -5.37 1.50 -5.22
CA ILE A 45 -4.10 1.42 -4.48
C ILE A 45 -3.34 0.23 -5.03
N ILE A 46 -2.14 0.47 -5.57
CA ILE A 46 -1.29 -0.57 -6.16
C ILE A 46 -0.12 -0.99 -5.27
N ALA A 47 0.16 -0.22 -4.21
CA ALA A 47 1.17 -0.55 -3.21
C ALA A 47 1.05 0.36 -1.97
N VAL A 48 1.62 -0.10 -0.86
CA VAL A 48 1.97 0.77 0.28
C VAL A 48 3.48 0.64 0.54
N MET A 49 4.21 1.75 0.43
CA MET A 49 5.67 1.79 0.51
C MET A 49 6.15 2.40 1.82
N ALA A 50 7.18 1.81 2.43
CA ALA A 50 7.78 2.34 3.66
C ALA A 50 8.54 3.66 3.45
N ASN A 51 8.95 3.97 2.21
CA ASN A 51 9.70 5.17 1.89
C ASN A 51 9.41 5.68 0.47
N GLU A 52 9.56 6.99 0.26
CA GLU A 52 9.24 7.65 -1.02
C GLU A 52 10.15 7.21 -2.16
N ARG A 53 11.39 6.84 -1.84
CA ARG A 53 12.36 6.36 -2.83
C ARG A 53 11.86 5.10 -3.53
N ASN A 54 11.17 4.22 -2.81
CA ASN A 54 10.57 3.02 -3.40
C ASN A 54 9.41 3.37 -4.35
N CYS A 55 8.68 4.47 -4.12
CA CYS A 55 7.68 4.97 -5.06
C CYS A 55 8.32 5.42 -6.39
N TYR A 56 9.44 6.15 -6.34
CA TYR A 56 10.18 6.51 -7.56
C TYR A 56 10.72 5.27 -8.29
N ALA A 57 11.26 4.29 -7.56
CA ALA A 57 11.72 3.04 -8.16
C ALA A 57 10.56 2.28 -8.84
N LEU A 58 9.37 2.29 -8.23
CA LEU A 58 8.17 1.70 -8.82
C LEU A 58 7.77 2.39 -10.13
N GLN A 59 7.78 3.73 -10.14
CA GLN A 59 7.50 4.51 -11.35
C GLN A 59 8.50 4.20 -12.48
N GLU A 60 9.78 4.02 -12.16
CA GLU A 60 10.80 3.62 -13.15
C GLU A 60 10.59 2.20 -13.69
N MET A 61 10.07 1.29 -12.86
CA MET A 61 9.78 -0.10 -13.26
C MET A 61 8.56 -0.19 -14.18
N TYR A 62 7.58 0.71 -14.01
CA TYR A 62 6.32 0.70 -14.76
C TYR A 62 6.11 2.05 -15.47
N PRO A 63 6.92 2.36 -16.51
CA PRO A 63 6.90 3.67 -17.17
C PRO A 63 5.60 3.95 -17.92
N ASP A 64 4.83 2.90 -18.26
CA ASP A 64 3.54 3.02 -18.93
C ASP A 64 2.37 3.24 -17.96
N ALA A 65 2.59 3.12 -16.65
CA ALA A 65 1.60 3.39 -15.62
C ALA A 65 1.70 4.85 -15.14
N GLU A 66 0.57 5.56 -15.11
CA GLU A 66 0.48 6.88 -14.49
C GLU A 66 0.39 6.71 -12.97
N VAL A 67 1.56 6.55 -12.34
CA VAL A 67 1.72 6.32 -10.90
C VAL A 67 1.71 7.63 -10.11
N SER A 68 0.99 7.66 -9.00
CA SER A 68 1.01 8.74 -8.01
C SER A 68 1.07 8.18 -6.58
N TRP A 69 1.46 8.98 -5.58
CA TRP A 69 1.48 8.52 -4.20
C TRP A 69 1.18 9.63 -3.20
N GLU A 70 0.62 9.23 -2.06
CA GLU A 70 0.31 10.12 -0.94
C GLU A 70 1.01 9.63 0.34
N ALA A 71 1.64 10.57 1.04
CA ALA A 71 2.20 10.34 2.36
C ALA A 71 1.09 10.19 3.42
N ARG A 72 1.10 9.08 4.16
CA ARG A 72 0.16 8.83 5.27
C ARG A 72 0.90 8.41 6.54
N ARG A 73 0.31 8.77 7.68
CA ARG A 73 0.79 8.37 9.01
C ARG A 73 0.03 7.14 9.48
N VAL A 74 0.75 6.18 10.06
CA VAL A 74 0.19 5.01 10.72
C VAL A 74 -0.10 5.35 12.18
N GLN A 75 -1.31 5.09 12.63
CA GLN A 75 -1.84 5.64 13.91
C GLN A 75 -1.26 4.96 15.15
N ASP A 76 -1.04 3.65 15.09
CA ASP A 76 -0.55 2.81 16.20
C ASP A 76 0.86 2.25 15.93
N ALA A 77 1.55 2.79 14.93
CA ALA A 77 2.98 2.58 14.78
C ALA A 77 3.68 3.29 15.95
N GLY A 78 4.26 2.49 16.86
CA GLY A 78 5.11 3.01 17.94
C GLY A 78 6.37 3.73 17.42
N ASP A 79 7.44 3.76 18.22
CA ASP A 79 8.69 4.45 17.83
C ASP A 79 9.53 3.70 16.77
N SER A 80 9.03 2.57 16.26
CA SER A 80 9.69 1.74 15.26
C SER A 80 9.42 2.26 13.85
N ALA A 81 10.45 2.23 13.01
CA ALA A 81 10.28 2.52 11.59
C ALA A 81 9.49 1.41 10.92
N MET A 82 8.56 1.77 10.03
CA MET A 82 7.87 0.78 9.20
C MET A 82 8.87 0.06 8.30
N THR A 83 8.74 -1.26 8.24
CA THR A 83 9.62 -2.12 7.44
C THR A 83 8.85 -2.82 6.31
N GLU A 84 9.58 -3.16 5.26
CA GLU A 84 9.05 -4.00 4.17
C GLU A 84 8.51 -5.32 4.76
N ALA A 85 7.43 -5.84 4.19
CA ALA A 85 6.70 -7.02 4.63
C ALA A 85 5.84 -6.89 5.91
N GLU A 86 5.80 -5.73 6.56
CA GLU A 86 4.82 -5.46 7.61
C GLU A 86 3.38 -5.47 7.05
N ILE A 87 2.42 -5.89 7.86
CA ILE A 87 1.00 -5.85 7.51
C ILE A 87 0.41 -4.56 8.04
N LEU A 88 -0.34 -3.87 7.18
CA LEU A 88 -1.14 -2.71 7.53
C LEU A 88 -2.61 -2.97 7.25
N TYR A 89 -3.45 -2.37 8.07
CA TYR A 89 -4.90 -2.37 7.95
C TYR A 89 -5.36 -0.97 7.58
N LEU A 90 -5.84 -0.82 6.35
CA LEU A 90 -6.37 0.42 5.80
C LEU A 90 -7.87 0.46 6.06
N THR A 91 -8.37 1.55 6.65
CA THR A 91 -9.81 1.74 6.88
C THR A 91 -10.45 2.53 5.76
N HIS A 92 -11.64 2.09 5.36
CA HIS A 92 -12.40 2.72 4.29
C HIS A 92 -13.88 2.87 4.61
N THR A 93 -14.46 3.98 4.16
CA THR A 93 -15.90 4.27 4.21
C THR A 93 -16.69 3.61 3.08
N THR A 94 -16.08 3.48 1.90
CA THR A 94 -16.78 3.17 0.64
C THR A 94 -16.49 1.77 0.09
N LEU A 95 -15.68 0.96 0.78
CA LEU A 95 -15.33 -0.38 0.31
C LEU A 95 -16.36 -1.43 0.71
N LEU A 96 -17.27 -1.79 -0.19
CA LEU A 96 -18.12 -2.96 0.04
C LEU A 96 -17.33 -4.24 -0.25
N PRO A 97 -17.19 -5.19 0.71
CA PRO A 97 -16.60 -6.49 0.45
C PRO A 97 -17.39 -7.22 -0.64
N TYR A 98 -16.68 -7.79 -1.60
CA TYR A 98 -17.24 -8.65 -2.63
C TYR A 98 -17.59 -10.04 -2.07
N ASP A 99 -16.71 -10.59 -1.23
CA ASP A 99 -16.87 -11.93 -0.64
C ASP A 99 -16.16 -12.02 0.74
N MET A 100 -16.14 -13.21 1.35
CA MET A 100 -15.30 -13.55 2.49
C MET A 100 -14.43 -14.77 2.18
N ASP A 101 -13.17 -14.74 2.57
CA ASP A 101 -12.27 -15.88 2.43
C ASP A 101 -12.61 -17.01 3.42
N ALA A 102 -11.91 -18.16 3.31
CA ALA A 102 -12.11 -19.31 4.19
C ALA A 102 -11.80 -19.04 5.68
N ASN A 103 -11.13 -17.93 5.99
CA ASN A 103 -10.79 -17.49 7.34
C ASN A 103 -11.71 -16.36 7.84
N GLY A 104 -12.72 -15.95 7.05
CA GLY A 104 -13.65 -14.88 7.37
C GLY A 104 -13.09 -13.48 7.16
N ASN A 105 -12.02 -13.33 6.38
CA ASN A 105 -11.51 -12.01 5.99
C ASN A 105 -12.32 -11.45 4.82
N PRO A 106 -12.66 -10.15 4.82
CA PRO A 106 -13.33 -9.53 3.69
C PRO A 106 -12.43 -9.56 2.46
N VAL A 107 -13.01 -9.94 1.34
CA VAL A 107 -12.39 -9.92 0.02
C VAL A 107 -12.95 -8.72 -0.73
N TYR A 108 -12.07 -7.91 -1.32
CA TYR A 108 -12.46 -6.73 -2.08
C TYR A 108 -12.36 -6.99 -3.59
N GLY A 109 -13.34 -6.48 -4.34
CA GLY A 109 -13.27 -6.41 -5.80
C GLY A 109 -12.56 -5.15 -6.27
N ILE A 110 -12.62 -4.89 -7.58
CA ILE A 110 -11.93 -3.76 -8.20
C ILE A 110 -12.37 -2.42 -7.61
N MET A 111 -11.43 -1.66 -7.05
CA MET A 111 -11.70 -0.36 -6.44
C MET A 111 -11.51 0.78 -7.44
N GLU A 112 -12.49 1.68 -7.53
CA GLU A 112 -12.44 2.78 -8.49
C GLU A 112 -11.38 3.84 -8.13
N SER A 113 -11.40 4.36 -6.90
CA SER A 113 -10.44 5.35 -6.39
C SER A 113 -10.49 5.34 -4.85
N PRO A 114 -10.02 4.26 -4.21
CA PRO A 114 -10.11 4.12 -2.76
C PRO A 114 -9.22 5.16 -2.07
N ILE A 115 -9.74 5.84 -1.06
CA ILE A 115 -8.95 6.76 -0.22
C ILE A 115 -9.03 6.25 1.22
N PRO A 116 -7.97 5.61 1.75
CA PRO A 116 -7.96 5.18 3.14
C PRO A 116 -8.14 6.38 4.08
N GLU A 117 -8.99 6.25 5.09
CA GLU A 117 -9.13 7.30 6.10
C GLU A 117 -8.05 7.20 7.18
N ALA A 118 -7.66 5.98 7.55
CA ALA A 118 -6.58 5.72 8.50
C ALA A 118 -5.85 4.40 8.18
N LEU A 119 -4.63 4.31 8.69
CA LEU A 119 -3.75 3.15 8.55
C LEU A 119 -3.31 2.68 9.93
N TYR A 120 -3.35 1.37 10.15
CA TYR A 120 -3.02 0.73 11.43
C TYR A 120 -2.08 -0.47 11.24
N CYS A 121 -1.21 -0.72 12.20
CA CYS A 121 -0.39 -1.94 12.32
C CYS A 121 -1.17 -3.10 12.94
N SER A 122 -2.22 -2.83 13.73
CA SER A 122 -3.03 -3.86 14.38
C SER A 122 -4.49 -3.82 13.94
N ARG A 123 -5.02 -4.99 13.55
CA ARG A 123 -6.44 -5.19 13.26
C ARG A 123 -7.33 -4.82 14.45
N GLU A 124 -6.95 -5.25 15.66
CA GLU A 124 -7.71 -4.96 16.88
C GLU A 124 -7.84 -3.45 17.11
N THR A 125 -6.76 -2.69 16.89
CA THR A 125 -6.80 -1.23 17.02
C THR A 125 -7.70 -0.61 15.95
N ALA A 126 -7.59 -1.07 14.70
CA ALA A 126 -8.41 -0.59 13.61
C ALA A 126 -9.90 -0.85 13.86
N GLU A 127 -10.27 -2.06 14.30
CA GLU A 127 -11.65 -2.42 14.64
C GLU A 127 -12.18 -1.62 15.84
N ARG A 128 -11.33 -1.31 16.83
CA ARG A 128 -11.71 -0.50 18.00
C ARG A 128 -11.92 0.98 17.65
N GLU A 129 -11.05 1.56 16.83
CA GLU A 129 -11.07 2.99 16.51
C GLU A 129 -11.96 3.34 15.31
N ALA A 130 -12.22 2.37 14.44
CA ALA A 130 -13.00 2.52 13.22
C ALA A 130 -13.98 1.34 13.02
N PRO A 131 -14.89 1.06 13.98
CA PRO A 131 -15.76 -0.12 13.95
C PRO A 131 -16.77 -0.13 12.79
N ASP A 132 -17.13 1.03 12.27
CA ASP A 132 -18.07 1.19 11.15
C ASP A 132 -17.36 1.30 9.79
N ARG A 133 -16.08 0.92 9.72
CA ARG A 133 -15.26 0.98 8.49
C ARG A 133 -14.91 -0.42 8.02
N TYR A 134 -14.68 -0.50 6.71
CA TYR A 134 -14.16 -1.70 6.08
C TYR A 134 -12.63 -1.72 6.19
N LEU A 135 -12.07 -2.92 6.42
CA LEU A 135 -10.65 -3.12 6.67
C LEU A 135 -9.98 -3.87 5.51
N GLN A 136 -9.14 -3.17 4.77
CA GLN A 136 -8.28 -3.76 3.74
C GLN A 136 -6.94 -4.12 4.36
N GLU A 137 -6.56 -5.40 4.29
CA GLU A 137 -5.24 -5.87 4.70
C GLU A 137 -4.25 -5.70 3.53
N VAL A 138 -3.14 -5.03 3.77
CA VAL A 138 -2.09 -4.80 2.77
C VAL A 138 -0.72 -5.06 3.37
N ARG A 139 0.17 -5.74 2.62
CA ARG A 139 1.56 -5.88 3.01
C ARG A 139 2.41 -4.74 2.46
N VAL A 140 3.21 -4.11 3.31
CA VAL A 140 4.14 -3.03 2.92
C VAL A 140 5.18 -3.59 1.94
N GLY A 141 5.37 -2.90 0.82
CA GLY A 141 6.28 -3.31 -0.25
C GLY A 141 5.67 -4.28 -1.27
N GLU A 142 4.46 -4.80 -1.02
CA GLU A 142 3.71 -5.54 -2.02
C GLU A 142 3.23 -4.61 -3.13
N VAL A 143 3.28 -5.10 -4.37
CA VAL A 143 2.90 -4.36 -5.57
C VAL A 143 1.94 -5.22 -6.38
N ASP A 144 0.76 -4.68 -6.65
CA ASP A 144 -0.20 -5.23 -7.61
C ASP A 144 -0.80 -4.09 -8.44
N LEU A 145 -0.52 -4.08 -9.75
CA LEU A 145 -1.00 -3.02 -10.64
C LEU A 145 -2.52 -3.01 -10.81
N GLY A 146 -3.22 -4.11 -10.55
CA GLY A 146 -4.67 -4.12 -10.60
C GLY A 146 -5.34 -3.84 -9.25
N GLY A 147 -4.57 -3.66 -8.18
CA GLY A 147 -5.06 -3.28 -6.86
C GLY A 147 -4.59 -4.24 -5.76
N VAL A 148 -3.84 -3.75 -4.76
CA VAL A 148 -3.38 -4.62 -3.66
C VAL A 148 -4.54 -4.97 -2.73
N GLY A 149 -4.64 -6.23 -2.33
CA GLY A 149 -5.78 -6.70 -1.52
C GLY A 149 -7.12 -6.75 -2.27
N GLU A 150 -7.09 -6.59 -3.60
CA GLU A 150 -8.22 -6.81 -4.51
C GLU A 150 -8.08 -8.19 -5.17
N LEU A 151 -9.18 -8.90 -5.39
CA LEU A 151 -9.20 -10.05 -6.30
C LEU A 151 -9.50 -9.58 -7.71
N LEU A 152 -8.57 -9.87 -8.61
CA LEU A 152 -8.74 -9.77 -10.06
C LEU A 152 -8.93 -11.20 -10.57
N GLU A 153 -10.16 -11.59 -10.92
CA GLU A 153 -10.40 -12.78 -11.75
C GLU A 153 -9.96 -12.55 -13.20
#